data_AF-A0AAU8MUC8-F1
#
_entry.id   AF-A0AAU8MUC8-F1
#
_cell.length_a   1.000
_cell.length_b   1.000
_cell.length_c   1.000
_cell.angle_alpha   90.00
_cell.angle_beta   90.00
_cell.angle_gamma   90.00
#
_symmetry.space_group_name_H-M   'P 1'
#
loop_
_entity.id
_entity.type
_entity.pdbx_description
1 polymer ?
#
loop_
_entity_poly.entity_id
_entity_poly.type
_entity_poly.pdbx_seq_one_letter_code
_entity_poly.pdbx_strand_id
1 'polypeptide(L)'
;MSREINPFGLRMPPELRSELEEAALSNGRSLNAEIVYRLEESLNSKAVIADLTAIERRIAALEEQEERRRRLMDREADRVGQKVATAATRRKHEHAQRAHEDAIRARHNADLDKKRK
;
A
#
# COMPACT_ATOMS: atom_id res chain seq x y z
N MET A 1 -41.39 -28.48 4.67
CA MET A 1 -40.74 -29.24 5.77
C MET A 1 -40.39 -28.27 6.88
N SER A 2 -41.36 -27.97 7.75
CA SER A 2 -41.13 -27.31 9.03
C SER A 2 -40.23 -28.22 9.85
N ARG A 3 -38.94 -27.90 9.96
CA ARG A 3 -38.04 -28.60 10.88
C ARG A 3 -38.67 -28.48 12.28
N GLU A 4 -38.93 -29.61 12.92
CA GLU A 4 -39.36 -29.68 14.31
C GLU A 4 -38.25 -29.11 15.19
N ILE A 5 -38.26 -27.80 15.39
CA ILE A 5 -37.41 -27.13 16.36
C ILE A 5 -38.16 -27.21 17.68
N ASN A 6 -37.61 -27.97 18.62
CA ASN A 6 -38.17 -28.05 19.96
C ASN A 6 -38.24 -26.64 20.59
N PRO A 7 -39.37 -26.25 21.20
CA PRO A 7 -39.49 -24.98 21.89
C PRO A 7 -38.37 -24.80 22.92
N PHE A 8 -37.68 -23.67 22.87
CA PHE A 8 -36.64 -23.33 23.82
C PHE A 8 -37.27 -22.58 25.01
N GLY A 9 -37.21 -23.19 26.20
CA GLY A 9 -37.75 -22.61 27.44
C GLY A 9 -36.89 -21.47 27.99
N LEU A 10 -36.86 -20.34 27.28
CA LEU A 10 -36.08 -19.16 27.67
C LEU A 10 -36.73 -18.45 28.87
N ARG A 11 -35.97 -18.29 29.96
CA ARG A 11 -36.37 -17.48 31.12
C ARG A 11 -35.85 -16.06 30.95
N MET A 12 -36.73 -15.08 30.99
CA MET A 12 -36.39 -13.65 30.86
C MET A 12 -37.07 -12.84 31.96
N PRO A 13 -36.43 -11.76 32.45
CA PRO A 13 -37.09 -10.74 33.26
C PRO A 13 -38.33 -10.18 32.54
N PRO A 14 -39.39 -9.83 33.26
CA PRO A 14 -40.63 -9.33 32.67
C PRO A 14 -40.42 -8.02 31.89
N GLU A 15 -39.52 -7.16 32.34
CA GLU A 15 -39.19 -5.89 31.67
C GLU A 15 -38.59 -6.15 30.29
N LEU A 16 -37.57 -7.02 30.23
CA LEU A 16 -36.92 -7.41 28.97
C LEU A 16 -37.90 -8.08 27.99
N ARG A 17 -38.81 -8.90 28.51
CA ARG A 17 -39.84 -9.53 27.68
C ARG A 17 -40.76 -8.47 27.06
N SER A 18 -41.21 -7.50 27.85
CA SER A 18 -42.07 -6.41 27.39
C SER A 18 -41.40 -5.59 26.28
N GLU A 19 -40.14 -5.20 26.49
CA GLU A 19 -39.35 -4.46 25.50
C GLU A 19 -39.21 -5.23 24.17
N LEU A 20 -38.99 -6.55 24.23
CA LEU A 20 -38.90 -7.38 23.04
C LEU A 20 -40.25 -7.57 22.35
N GLU A 21 -41.35 -7.63 23.09
CA GLU A 21 -42.69 -7.71 22.51
C GLU A 21 -43.06 -6.41 21.77
N GLU A 22 -42.74 -5.24 22.33
CA GLU A 22 -42.90 -3.95 21.66
C GLU A 22 -42.05 -3.83 20.40
N ALA A 23 -40.78 -4.25 20.48
CA ALA A 23 -39.88 -4.26 19.32
C ALA A 23 -40.34 -5.24 18.23
N ALA A 24 -40.83 -6.42 18.61
CA ALA A 24 -41.37 -7.39 17.68
C ALA A 24 -42.61 -6.81 16.95
N LEU A 25 -43.51 -6.16 17.70
CA LEU A 25 -44.70 -5.53 17.15
C LEU A 25 -44.34 -4.40 16.17
N SER A 26 -43.43 -3.50 16.54
CA SER A 26 -43.00 -2.39 15.69
C SER A 26 -42.31 -2.85 14.41
N ASN A 27 -41.58 -3.97 14.48
CA ASN A 27 -40.92 -4.60 13.33
C ASN A 27 -41.84 -5.54 12.52
N GLY A 28 -43.10 -5.75 12.93
CA GLY A 28 -44.03 -6.66 12.26
C GLY A 28 -43.60 -8.14 12.33
N ARG A 29 -42.88 -8.53 13.39
CA ARG A 29 -42.36 -9.88 13.62
C ARG A 29 -43.05 -10.54 14.82
N SER A 30 -43.04 -11.87 14.86
CA SER A 30 -43.36 -12.57 16.11
C SER A 30 -42.23 -12.36 17.13
N LEU A 31 -42.54 -12.44 18.42
CA LEU A 31 -41.53 -12.37 19.48
C LEU A 31 -40.38 -13.35 19.24
N ASN A 32 -40.69 -14.58 18.82
CA ASN A 32 -39.67 -15.58 18.52
C ASN A 32 -38.78 -15.16 17.32
N ALA A 33 -39.39 -14.61 16.27
CA ALA A 33 -38.64 -14.13 15.10
C ALA A 33 -37.73 -12.94 15.45
N GLU A 34 -38.18 -12.03 16.32
CA GLU A 34 -37.36 -10.91 16.79
C GLU A 34 -36.20 -11.38 17.68
N ILE A 35 -36.44 -12.34 18.59
CA ILE A 35 -35.37 -12.94 19.41
C ILE A 35 -34.33 -13.61 18.52
N VAL A 36 -34.76 -14.44 17.56
CA VAL A 36 -33.84 -15.10 16.62
C VAL A 36 -33.05 -14.06 15.82
N TYR A 37 -33.71 -13.05 15.27
CA TYR A 37 -33.05 -11.99 14.51
C TYR A 37 -31.96 -11.29 15.32
N ARG A 38 -32.25 -10.87 16.55
CA ARG A 38 -31.27 -10.19 17.41
C ARG A 38 -30.09 -11.09 17.78
N LEU A 39 -30.35 -12.38 18.02
CA LEU A 39 -29.30 -13.35 18.29
C LEU A 39 -28.40 -13.53 17.07
N GLU A 40 -28.98 -13.74 15.89
CA GLU A 40 -28.24 -13.83 14.62
C GLU A 40 -27.41 -12.57 14.37
N GLU A 41 -28.02 -11.39 14.51
CA GLU A 41 -27.35 -10.09 14.37
C GLU A 41 -26.18 -9.96 15.34
N SER A 42 -26.35 -10.32 16.61
CA SER A 42 -25.29 -10.23 17.62
C SER A 42 -24.09 -11.16 17.33
N LEU A 43 -24.36 -12.32 16.73
CA LEU A 43 -23.33 -13.30 16.37
C LEU A 43 -22.64 -12.90 15.07
N ASN A 44 -23.39 -12.42 14.08
CA ASN A 44 -22.87 -12.02 12.78
C ASN A 44 -22.06 -10.71 12.89
N SER A 45 -22.49 -9.77 13.73
CA SER A 45 -21.76 -8.52 13.96
C SER A 45 -20.35 -8.75 14.51
N LYS A 46 -20.18 -9.76 15.37
CA LYS A 46 -18.85 -10.15 15.88
C LYS A 46 -17.93 -10.65 14.77
N ALA A 47 -18.46 -11.41 13.82
CA ALA A 47 -17.70 -11.89 12.66
C ALA A 47 -17.28 -10.72 11.76
N VAL A 48 -18.20 -9.80 11.46
CA VAL A 48 -17.92 -8.61 10.64
C VAL A 48 -16.85 -7.72 11.29
N ILE A 49 -16.92 -7.50 12.60
CA ILE A 49 -15.89 -6.71 13.32
C ILE A 49 -14.52 -7.40 13.23
N ALA A 50 -14.46 -8.72 13.42
CA ALA A 50 -13.21 -9.46 13.28
C ALA A 50 -12.61 -9.33 11.87
N ASP A 51 -13.44 -9.42 10.83
CA ASP A 51 -13.01 -9.26 9.44
C ASP A 51 -12.51 -7.83 9.15
N LEU A 52 -13.20 -6.80 9.64
CA LEU A 52 -12.77 -5.41 9.49
C LEU A 52 -11.38 -5.17 10.12
N THR A 53 -11.14 -5.69 11.32
CA THR A 53 -9.80 -5.57 11.95
C THR A 53 -8.70 -6.34 11.20
N ALA A 54 -9.05 -7.40 10.47
CA ALA A 54 -8.10 -8.12 9.62
C ALA A 54 -7.80 -7.33 8.34
N ILE A 55 -8.81 -6.70 7.75
CA ILE A 55 -8.67 -5.82 6.58
C ILE A 55 -7.81 -4.60 6.92
N GLU A 56 -8.06 -3.93 8.04
CA GLU A 56 -7.25 -2.79 8.49
C GLU A 56 -5.77 -3.14 8.64
N ARG A 57 -5.48 -4.30 9.26
CA ARG A 57 -4.10 -4.81 9.37
C ARG A 57 -3.47 -5.08 8.02
N ARG A 58 -4.25 -5.58 7.05
CA ARG A 58 -3.76 -5.82 5.69
C ARG A 58 -3.47 -4.50 4.95
N ILE A 59 -4.33 -3.49 5.09
CA ILE A 59 -4.13 -2.16 4.49
C ILE A 59 -2.84 -1.54 5.03
N ALA A 60 -2.67 -1.50 6.36
CA ALA A 60 -1.47 -0.95 6.97
C ALA A 60 -0.17 -1.64 6.49
N ALA A 61 -0.22 -2.98 6.34
CA ALA A 61 0.92 -3.74 5.81
C ALA A 61 1.23 -3.41 4.34
N LEU A 62 0.20 -3.17 3.52
CA LEU A 62 0.38 -2.78 2.11
C LEU A 62 0.94 -1.36 1.99
N GLU A 63 0.45 -0.42 2.80
CA GLU A 63 0.98 0.94 2.85
C GLU A 63 2.47 0.96 3.23
N GLU A 64 2.87 0.18 4.24
CA GLU A 64 4.27 0.04 4.62
C GLU A 64 5.12 -0.54 3.48
N GLN A 65 4.59 -1.54 2.76
CA GLN A 65 5.26 -2.12 1.61
C GLN A 65 5.42 -1.11 0.47
N GLU A 66 4.39 -0.32 0.18
CA GLU A 66 4.46 0.72 -0.84
C GLU A 66 5.46 1.81 -0.49
N GLU A 67 5.47 2.26 0.76
CA GLU A 67 6.41 3.28 1.21
C GLU A 67 7.84 2.74 1.14
N ARG A 68 8.07 1.50 1.55
CA ARG A 68 9.37 0.83 1.43
C ARG A 68 9.80 0.74 -0.03
N ARG A 69 8.87 0.36 -0.93
CA ARG A 69 9.14 0.28 -2.37
C ARG A 69 9.47 1.65 -2.95
N ARG A 70 8.74 2.69 -2.58
CA ARG A 70 8.98 4.07 -3.02
C ARG A 70 10.36 4.56 -2.59
N ARG A 71 10.75 4.33 -1.33
CA ARG A 71 12.08 4.67 -0.82
C ARG A 71 13.21 3.94 -1.57
N LEU A 72 12.99 2.70 -1.99
CA LEU A 72 13.96 1.97 -2.81
C LEU A 72 14.08 2.59 -4.21
N MET A 73 12.96 2.92 -4.84
CA MET A 73 12.95 3.57 -6.16
C MET A 73 13.64 4.94 -6.12
N ASP A 74 13.40 5.74 -5.09
CA ASP A 74 14.06 7.05 -4.93
C ASP A 74 15.59 6.89 -4.78
N ARG A 75 16.04 5.92 -3.98
CA ARG A 75 17.47 5.61 -3.83
C ARG A 75 18.11 5.10 -5.13
N GLU A 76 17.36 4.34 -5.94
CA GLU A 76 17.85 3.89 -7.25
C GLU A 76 17.94 5.04 -8.25
N ALA A 77 16.95 5.93 -8.28
CA ALA A 77 16.97 7.13 -9.10
C ALA A 77 18.19 8.01 -8.78
N ASP A 78 18.49 8.23 -7.49
CA ASP A 78 19.67 8.97 -7.04
C ASP A 78 20.98 8.31 -7.50
N ARG A 79 21.08 6.98 -7.36
CA ARG A 79 22.26 6.21 -7.81
C ARG A 79 22.46 6.30 -9.32
N VAL A 80 21.38 6.22 -10.11
CA VAL A 80 21.45 6.35 -11.56
C VAL A 80 21.85 7.77 -11.95
N GLY A 81 21.26 8.79 -11.32
CA GLY A 81 21.62 10.19 -11.51
C GLY A 81 23.11 10.47 -11.26
N GLN A 82 23.66 9.94 -10.17
CA GLN A 82 25.09 10.06 -9.85
C GLN A 82 25.99 9.34 -10.87
N LYS A 83 25.61 8.15 -11.35
CA LYS A 83 26.36 7.42 -12.40
C LYS A 83 26.39 8.17 -13.73
N VAL A 84 25.29 8.84 -14.10
CA VAL A 84 25.22 9.65 -15.32
C VAL A 84 26.07 10.92 -15.20
N ALA A 85 25.98 11.61 -14.05
CA ALA A 85 26.77 12.81 -13.78
C ALA A 85 28.28 12.53 -13.82
N THR A 86 28.73 11.45 -13.17
CA THR A 86 30.14 11.02 -13.17
C THR A 86 30.63 10.64 -14.58
N ALA A 87 29.81 9.93 -15.36
CA ALA A 87 30.15 9.60 -16.75
C ALA A 87 30.23 10.85 -17.65
N ALA A 88 29.35 11.83 -17.45
CA ALA A 88 29.40 13.09 -18.19
C ALA A 88 30.66 13.90 -17.87
N THR A 89 31.05 13.98 -16.59
CA THR A 89 32.29 14.65 -16.16
C THR A 89 33.52 13.97 -16.73
N ARG A 90 33.56 12.63 -16.72
CA ARG A 90 34.66 11.85 -17.32
C ARG A 90 34.80 12.13 -18.82
N ARG A 91 33.69 12.13 -19.58
CA ARG A 91 33.71 12.45 -21.02
C ARG A 91 34.22 13.86 -21.32
N LYS A 92 33.83 14.85 -20.51
CA LYS A 92 34.34 16.23 -20.65
C LYS A 92 35.85 16.30 -20.43
N HIS A 93 36.36 15.58 -19.43
CA HIS A 93 37.80 15.53 -19.14
C HIS A 93 38.59 14.81 -20.25
N GLU A 94 38.07 13.70 -20.79
CA GLU A 94 38.68 12.96 -21.89
C GLU A 94 38.74 13.81 -23.18
N HIS A 95 37.66 14.57 -23.47
CA HIS A 95 37.62 15.47 -24.62
C HIS A 95 38.63 16.63 -24.48
N ALA A 96 38.75 17.21 -23.28
CA ALA A 96 39.71 18.29 -23.02
C ALA A 96 41.17 17.80 -23.17
N GLN A 97 41.48 16.58 -22.72
CA GLN A 97 42.80 15.98 -22.88
C GLN A 97 43.16 15.75 -24.35
N ARG A 98 42.23 15.19 -25.13
CA ARG A 98 42.44 14.98 -26.57
C ARG A 98 42.70 16.29 -27.31
N ALA A 99 41.89 17.32 -27.03
CA ALA A 99 42.09 18.63 -27.63
C ALA A 99 43.46 19.25 -27.28
N HIS A 100 43.96 19.01 -26.05
CA HIS A 100 45.28 19.46 -25.64
C HIS A 100 46.41 18.71 -26.35
N GLU A 101 46.31 17.38 -26.46
CA GLU A 101 47.28 16.56 -27.19
C GLU A 101 47.34 16.93 -28.68
N ASP A 102 46.19 17.15 -29.30
CA ASP A 102 46.09 17.57 -30.70
C ASP A 102 46.70 18.96 -30.90
N ALA A 103 46.48 19.89 -29.97
CA ALA A 103 47.09 21.23 -30.02
C ALA A 103 48.61 21.18 -29.88
N ILE A 104 49.14 20.32 -28.98
CA ILE A 104 50.58 20.10 -28.85
C ILE A 104 51.15 19.55 -30.16
N ARG A 105 50.47 18.56 -30.74
CA ARG A 105 50.91 17.90 -31.98
C ARG A 105 50.89 18.85 -33.18
N ALA A 106 49.85 19.68 -33.30
CA ALA A 106 49.74 20.70 -34.33
C ALA A 106 50.85 21.75 -34.22
N ARG A 107 51.18 22.19 -32.99
CA ARG A 107 52.26 23.16 -32.74
C ARG A 107 53.62 22.57 -33.09
N HIS A 108 53.89 21.33 -32.69
CA HIS A 108 55.13 20.62 -33.04
C HIS A 108 55.29 20.47 -34.57
N ASN A 109 54.22 20.12 -35.29
CA ASN A 109 54.26 20.03 -36.75
C ASN A 109 54.49 21.40 -37.42
N ALA A 110 53.88 22.47 -36.91
CA ALA A 110 54.09 23.83 -37.43
C ALA A 110 55.54 24.32 -37.21
N ASP A 111 56.15 23.97 -36.08
CA ASP A 111 57.55 24.30 -35.80
C ASP A 111 58.53 23.50 -36.67
N LEU A 112 58.19 22.25 -37.01
CA LEU A 112 58.96 21.45 -37.98
C LEU A 112 58.87 22.02 -39.40
N ASP A 113 57.70 22.52 -39.80
CA ASP A 113 57.49 23.08 -41.14
C ASP A 113 58.19 24.44 -41.31
N LYS A 114 58.29 25.24 -40.25
CA LYS A 114 59.10 26.47 -40.22
C LYS A 114 60.61 26.24 -40.31
N LYS A 115 61.11 25.08 -39.85
CA LYS A 115 62.53 24.71 -39.97
C LYS A 115 62.91 24.17 -41.36
N ARG A 116 61.93 23.93 -42.25
CA ARG A 116 62.13 23.42 -43.62
C ARG A 116 62.11 24.51 -44.69
N LYS A 117 61.92 25.78 -44.32
CA LYS A 117 62.07 26.97 -45.18
C LYS A 117 63.32 27.72 -44.79
#